data_AF-A0A8R1ER17-F1
#
_entry.id   AF-A0A8R1ER17-F1
#
_cell.length_a   1.000
_cell.length_b   1.000
_cell.length_c   1.000
_cell.angle_alpha   90.00
_cell.angle_beta   90.00
_cell.angle_gamma   90.00
#
_symmetry.space_group_name_H-M   'P 1'
#
loop_
_entity.id
_entity.type
_entity.pdbx_description
1 polymer ?
#
loop_
_entity_poly.entity_id
_entity_poly.type
_entity_poly.pdbx_seq_one_letter_code
_entity_poly.pdbx_strand_id
1 'polypeptide(L)'
;MTSEECTLLLKDFDFVHFWTYNDFSHQGHRMNIEQIRRTHELCRGSKKVMIGLNFYGTQYSLNEHRAGKTGVGNGNTLMGKEYLKLLSDPSAKLEFNYENMEHAMVLERDNTIVFFPSMTSLEYRIELARELGVGVGIWDYGQGLDYFANLL
;
A
#
# COMPACT_ATOMS: atom_id res chain seq x y z
N MET A 1 2.94 -7.12 16.80
CA MET A 1 4.37 -6.89 17.05
C MET A 1 4.52 -5.85 18.15
N THR A 2 5.29 -6.13 19.21
CA THR A 2 5.66 -5.18 20.27
C THR A 2 7.02 -4.54 20.01
N SER A 3 7.39 -3.52 20.78
CA SER A 3 8.72 -2.91 20.68
C SER A 3 9.85 -3.87 21.09
N GLU A 4 9.59 -4.75 22.06
CA GLU A 4 10.53 -5.79 22.46
C GLU A 4 10.76 -6.79 21.32
N GLU A 5 9.70 -7.25 20.66
CA GLU A 5 9.78 -8.17 19.52
C GLU A 5 10.57 -7.54 18.36
N CYS A 6 10.31 -6.27 18.03
CA CYS A 6 11.09 -5.60 16.98
C CYS A 6 12.58 -5.45 17.38
N THR A 7 12.86 -5.14 18.65
CA THR A 7 14.26 -5.05 19.14
C THR A 7 15.00 -6.38 18.99
N LEU A 8 14.34 -7.50 19.25
CA LEU A 8 14.92 -8.83 19.07
C LEU A 8 15.22 -9.11 17.59
N LEU A 9 14.30 -8.80 16.67
CA LEU A 9 14.55 -8.93 15.24
C LEU A 9 15.74 -8.08 14.79
N LEU A 10 15.79 -6.81 15.19
CA LEU A 10 16.84 -5.87 14.74
C LEU A 10 18.23 -6.17 15.31
N LYS A 11 18.30 -6.97 16.38
CA LYS A 11 19.55 -7.46 16.97
C LYS A 11 20.23 -8.47 16.06
N ASP A 12 19.45 -9.39 15.50
CA ASP A 12 19.97 -10.57 14.80
C ASP A 12 19.94 -10.42 13.27
N PHE A 13 19.19 -9.44 12.74
CA PHE A 13 19.10 -9.16 11.30
C PHE A 13 19.70 -7.81 10.91
N ASP A 14 20.28 -7.73 9.71
CA ASP A 14 20.81 -6.49 9.14
C ASP A 14 19.68 -5.51 8.79
N PHE A 15 18.60 -6.02 8.20
CA PHE A 15 17.41 -5.25 7.85
C PHE A 15 16.14 -6.06 8.11
N VAL A 16 15.05 -5.35 8.40
CA VAL A 16 13.71 -5.94 8.59
C VAL A 16 12.73 -5.20 7.70
N HIS A 17 12.17 -5.92 6.72
CA HIS A 17 11.15 -5.40 5.81
C HIS A 17 9.75 -5.67 6.36
N PHE A 18 9.00 -4.60 6.65
CA PHE A 18 7.62 -4.70 7.08
C PHE A 18 6.65 -4.55 5.91
N TRP A 19 5.64 -5.40 5.85
CA TRP A 19 4.59 -5.36 4.84
C TRP A 19 3.57 -4.25 5.12
N THR A 20 4.00 -3.01 4.98
CA THR A 20 3.22 -1.80 5.30
C THR A 20 2.25 -1.38 4.19
N TYR A 21 1.78 -2.33 3.39
CA TYR A 21 0.82 -2.12 2.30
C TYR A 21 -0.51 -2.84 2.51
N ASN A 22 -0.61 -3.71 3.53
CA ASN A 22 -1.86 -4.38 3.93
C ASN A 22 -2.14 -4.15 5.42
N ASP A 23 -3.35 -3.69 5.75
CA ASP A 23 -3.78 -3.57 7.15
C ASP A 23 -4.54 -4.86 7.54
N PHE A 24 -3.88 -5.73 8.30
CA PHE A 24 -4.48 -6.96 8.82
C PHE A 24 -5.29 -6.74 10.10
N SER A 25 -5.26 -5.53 10.67
CA SER A 25 -5.84 -5.23 11.98
C SER A 25 -7.21 -4.57 11.93
N HIS A 26 -7.60 -4.00 10.78
CA HIS A 26 -8.88 -3.33 10.60
C HIS A 26 -9.71 -3.93 9.47
N GLN A 27 -11.03 -3.76 9.58
CA GLN A 27 -11.91 -3.88 8.42
C GLN A 27 -11.76 -2.61 7.56
N GLY A 28 -11.31 -2.77 6.33
CA GLY A 28 -11.11 -1.73 5.33
C GLY A 28 -9.68 -1.72 4.77
N HIS A 29 -9.54 -1.30 3.52
CA HIS A 29 -8.24 -0.94 2.93
C HIS A 29 -7.77 0.40 3.53
N ARG A 30 -6.84 0.38 4.50
CA ARG A 30 -6.52 1.56 5.34
C ARG A 30 -5.05 1.88 5.58
N MET A 31 -4.09 1.21 4.92
CA MET A 31 -2.68 1.54 5.15
C MET A 31 -2.35 2.97 4.78
N ASN A 32 -2.23 3.83 5.80
CA ASN A 32 -1.92 5.24 5.67
C ASN A 32 -0.53 5.58 6.22
N ILE A 33 -0.05 6.78 5.91
CA ILE A 33 1.28 7.28 6.30
C ILE A 33 1.52 7.15 7.81
N GLU A 34 0.50 7.36 8.64
CA GLU A 34 0.68 7.35 10.09
C GLU A 34 0.77 5.94 10.68
N GLN A 35 0.06 4.96 10.10
CA GLN A 35 0.25 3.56 10.45
C GLN A 35 1.67 3.08 10.09
N ILE A 36 2.21 3.54 8.95
CA ILE A 36 3.60 3.25 8.56
C ILE A 36 4.57 3.86 9.58
N ARG A 37 4.38 5.14 9.95
CA ARG A 37 5.21 5.83 10.96
C ARG A 37 5.17 5.11 12.31
N ARG A 38 3.98 4.72 12.78
CA ARG A 38 3.82 3.96 14.02
C ARG A 38 4.57 2.62 14.00
N THR A 39 4.65 1.96 12.84
CA THR A 39 5.45 0.73 12.69
C THR A 39 6.94 1.00 12.92
N HIS A 40 7.46 2.12 12.41
CA HIS A 40 8.84 2.55 12.65
C HIS A 40 9.09 2.96 14.12
N GLU A 41 8.12 3.60 14.76
CA GLU A 41 8.18 3.96 16.18
C GLU A 41 8.21 2.73 17.10
N LEU A 42 7.47 1.66 16.79
CA LEU A 42 7.56 0.39 17.52
C LEU A 42 8.99 -0.15 17.53
N CYS A 43 9.71 0.05 16.43
CA CYS A 43 11.11 -0.31 16.23
C CYS A 43 12.10 0.77 16.71
N ARG A 44 11.63 1.71 17.55
CA ARG A 44 12.42 2.76 18.21
C ARG A 44 13.24 3.62 17.24
N GLY A 45 12.70 3.87 16.04
CA GLY A 45 13.36 4.70 15.05
C GLY A 45 14.57 4.06 14.36
N SER A 46 14.66 2.73 14.37
CA SER A 46 15.79 2.01 13.78
C SER A 46 15.85 2.14 12.26
N LYS A 47 17.00 2.59 11.76
CA LYS A 47 17.30 2.70 10.32
C LYS A 47 17.42 1.35 9.59
N LYS A 48 17.45 0.24 10.33
CA LYS A 48 17.43 -1.12 9.77
C LYS A 48 16.03 -1.53 9.30
N VAL A 49 15.00 -0.74 9.59
CA VAL A 49 13.65 -0.98 9.10
C VAL A 49 13.57 -0.65 7.60
N MET A 50 12.75 -1.37 6.87
CA MET A 50 12.36 -1.04 5.50
C MET A 50 10.83 -0.96 5.39
N ILE A 51 10.34 0.12 4.78
CA ILE A 51 8.92 0.32 4.48
C ILE A 51 8.55 -0.47 3.24
N GLY A 52 7.47 -1.25 3.31
CA GLY A 52 6.94 -2.01 2.19
C GLY A 52 6.10 -1.15 1.25
N LEU A 53 6.35 -1.32 -0.05
CA LEU A 53 5.58 -0.77 -1.17
C LEU A 53 4.98 -1.93 -1.97
N ASN A 54 3.66 -1.94 -2.13
CA ASN A 54 3.01 -2.82 -3.11
C ASN A 54 3.09 -2.21 -4.50
N PHE A 55 3.42 -3.02 -5.50
CA PHE A 55 3.32 -2.64 -6.92
C PHE A 55 2.09 -3.24 -7.59
N TYR A 56 1.39 -4.15 -6.92
CA TYR A 56 0.06 -4.62 -7.30
C TYR A 56 -1.03 -3.73 -6.70
N GLY A 57 -2.23 -3.77 -7.28
CA GLY A 57 -3.43 -3.23 -6.66
C GLY A 57 -4.40 -4.31 -6.21
N THR A 58 -5.48 -3.90 -5.56
CA THR A 58 -6.51 -4.81 -5.08
C THR A 58 -7.87 -4.36 -5.59
N GLN A 59 -8.60 -5.30 -6.18
CA GLN A 59 -9.97 -5.12 -6.64
C GLN A 59 -10.96 -5.69 -5.61
N TYR A 60 -12.00 -4.93 -5.32
CA TYR A 60 -13.08 -5.31 -4.41
C TYR A 60 -14.45 -5.02 -5.03
N SER A 61 -15.49 -5.61 -4.43
CA SER A 61 -16.88 -5.19 -4.64
C SER A 61 -17.10 -3.80 -4.04
N LEU A 62 -17.64 -2.86 -4.82
CA LEU A 62 -17.92 -1.50 -4.38
C LEU A 62 -18.96 -1.47 -3.24
N ASN A 63 -19.99 -2.30 -3.32
CA ASN A 63 -21.00 -2.43 -2.27
C ASN A 63 -20.41 -2.96 -0.96
N GLU A 64 -19.46 -3.91 -1.03
CA GLU A 64 -18.78 -4.41 0.17
C GLU A 64 -17.84 -3.35 0.76
N HIS A 65 -17.14 -2.61 -0.10
CA HIS A 65 -16.34 -1.47 0.34
C HIS A 65 -17.18 -0.41 1.06
N ARG A 66 -18.33 -0.02 0.49
CA ARG A 66 -19.28 0.91 1.11
C ARG A 66 -19.84 0.38 2.44
N ALA A 67 -19.98 -0.93 2.58
CA ALA A 67 -20.38 -1.58 3.82
C ALA A 67 -19.22 -1.75 4.84
N GLY A 68 -18.02 -1.25 4.54
CA GLY A 68 -16.84 -1.37 5.39
C GLY A 68 -16.22 -2.77 5.41
N LYS A 69 -16.56 -3.64 4.46
CA LYS A 69 -16.16 -5.06 4.41
C LYS A 69 -14.97 -5.35 3.51
N THR A 70 -14.17 -4.34 3.16
CA THR A 70 -12.91 -4.57 2.44
C THR A 70 -11.80 -4.94 3.41
N GLY A 71 -10.73 -5.58 2.95
CA GLY A 71 -9.63 -5.99 3.81
C GLY A 71 -8.86 -7.17 3.23
N VAL A 72 -7.86 -7.62 3.99
CA VAL A 72 -7.06 -8.77 3.58
C VAL A 72 -7.94 -10.01 3.42
N GLY A 73 -7.86 -10.65 2.26
CA GLY A 73 -8.53 -11.93 1.96
C GLY A 73 -9.91 -11.82 1.31
N ASN A 74 -10.46 -10.61 1.14
CA ASN A 74 -11.71 -10.39 0.41
C ASN A 74 -11.54 -9.56 -0.88
N GLY A 75 -10.30 -9.21 -1.22
CA GLY A 75 -9.94 -8.56 -2.48
C GLY A 75 -9.17 -9.49 -3.39
N ASN A 76 -9.29 -9.26 -4.69
CA ASN A 76 -8.49 -9.94 -5.70
C ASN A 76 -7.29 -9.09 -6.06
N THR A 77 -6.11 -9.69 -6.12
CA THR A 77 -4.90 -9.03 -6.64
C THR A 77 -5.13 -8.60 -8.09
N LEU A 78 -4.69 -7.39 -8.42
CA LEU A 78 -4.83 -6.76 -9.72
C LEU A 78 -3.45 -6.24 -10.19
N MET A 79 -3.03 -6.69 -11.36
CA MET A 79 -1.74 -6.34 -11.96
C MET A 79 -1.87 -5.09 -12.83
N GLY A 80 -0.75 -4.42 -13.13
CA GLY A 80 -0.73 -3.17 -13.90
C GLY A 80 -1.45 -3.25 -15.25
N LYS A 81 -1.31 -4.36 -15.98
CA LYS A 81 -2.03 -4.57 -17.26
C LYS A 81 -3.55 -4.62 -17.09
N GLU A 82 -4.03 -5.23 -16.01
CA GLU A 82 -5.45 -5.34 -15.70
C GLU A 82 -6.00 -4.00 -15.22
N TYR A 83 -5.22 -3.27 -14.41
CA TYR A 83 -5.51 -1.90 -14.01
C TYR A 83 -5.69 -0.98 -15.22
N LEU A 84 -4.75 -0.98 -16.18
CA LEU A 84 -4.84 -0.16 -17.38
C LEU A 84 -6.07 -0.51 -18.24
N LYS A 85 -6.46 -1.79 -18.29
CA LYS A 85 -7.67 -2.22 -18.99
C LYS A 85 -8.92 -1.63 -18.35
N LEU A 86 -9.03 -1.69 -17.01
CA LEU A 86 -10.15 -1.09 -16.29
C LEU A 86 -10.16 0.43 -16.42
N LEU A 87 -8.99 1.07 -16.36
CA LEU A 87 -8.85 2.52 -16.50
C LEU A 87 -9.25 3.02 -17.89
N SER A 88 -9.18 2.18 -18.93
CA SER A 88 -9.63 2.53 -20.27
C SER A 88 -11.16 2.64 -20.41
N ASP A 89 -11.92 2.20 -19.40
CA ASP A 89 -13.37 2.38 -19.37
C ASP A 89 -13.72 3.87 -19.19
N PRO A 90 -14.53 4.48 -20.08
CA PRO A 90 -14.90 5.89 -19.97
C PRO A 90 -15.70 6.25 -18.70
N SER A 91 -16.26 5.27 -18.01
CA SER A 91 -16.99 5.44 -16.76
C SER A 91 -16.11 5.32 -15.50
N ALA A 92 -14.85 4.89 -15.65
CA ALA A 92 -13.91 4.79 -14.55
C ALA A 92 -13.64 6.20 -13.96
N LYS A 93 -13.85 6.32 -12.64
CA LYS A 93 -13.57 7.55 -11.90
C LYS A 93 -12.41 7.33 -10.96
N LEU A 94 -11.39 8.18 -11.06
CA LEU A 94 -10.29 8.22 -10.10
C LEU A 94 -10.60 9.25 -9.00
N GLU A 95 -10.58 8.79 -7.76
CA GLU A 95 -10.78 9.60 -6.57
C GLU A 95 -9.56 9.50 -5.66
N PHE A 96 -9.02 10.63 -5.22
CA PHE A 96 -7.89 10.64 -4.30
C PHE A 96 -8.38 10.64 -2.84
N ASN A 97 -7.95 9.64 -2.08
CA ASN A 97 -8.21 9.55 -0.65
C ASN A 97 -7.05 10.22 0.11
N TYR A 98 -7.33 11.39 0.70
CA TYR A 98 -6.35 12.16 1.47
C TYR A 98 -6.00 11.57 2.84
N GLU A 99 -6.80 10.64 3.37
CA GLU A 99 -6.48 9.93 4.61
C GLU A 99 -5.39 8.88 4.36
N ASN A 100 -5.53 8.10 3.28
CA ASN A 100 -4.60 7.02 2.94
C ASN A 100 -3.48 7.45 1.97
N MET A 101 -3.61 8.65 1.39
CA MET A 101 -2.75 9.17 0.32
C MET A 101 -2.66 8.18 -0.86
N GLU A 102 -3.81 7.72 -1.32
CA GLU A 102 -3.95 6.72 -2.40
C GLU A 102 -5.12 7.07 -3.33
N HIS A 103 -5.02 6.62 -4.59
CA HIS A 103 -6.12 6.70 -5.54
C HIS A 103 -7.02 5.46 -5.44
N ALA A 104 -8.33 5.68 -5.50
CA ALA A 104 -9.32 4.66 -5.74
C ALA A 104 -9.91 4.86 -7.15
N MET A 105 -10.05 3.78 -7.90
CA MET A 105 -10.79 3.77 -9.16
C MET A 105 -12.16 3.14 -8.92
N VAL A 106 -13.22 3.88 -9.20
CA VAL A 106 -14.61 3.45 -9.00
C VAL A 106 -15.27 3.20 -10.35
N LEU A 107 -15.82 1.99 -10.53
CA LEU A 107 -16.70 1.61 -11.62
C LEU A 107 -18.06 1.22 -11.04
N GLU A 108 -18.97 2.20 -10.94
CA GLU A 108 -20.29 2.04 -10.30
C GLU A 108 -21.13 0.95 -10.98
N ARG A 109 -21.11 0.90 -12.31
CA ARG A 109 -21.92 -0.04 -13.10
C ARG A 109 -21.49 -1.48 -12.88
N ASP A 110 -20.19 -1.70 -12.70
CA ASP A 110 -19.60 -3.02 -12.48
C ASP A 110 -19.52 -3.39 -11.00
N ASN A 111 -20.09 -2.57 -10.11
CA ASN A 111 -19.97 -2.72 -8.66
C ASN A 111 -18.51 -2.98 -8.24
N THR A 112 -17.57 -2.23 -8.82
CA THR A 112 -16.14 -2.48 -8.66
C THR A 112 -15.43 -1.25 -8.11
N ILE A 113 -14.54 -1.47 -7.14
CA ILE A 113 -13.56 -0.49 -6.69
C ILE A 113 -12.18 -1.11 -6.71
N VAL A 114 -11.20 -0.34 -7.16
CA VAL A 114 -9.80 -0.76 -7.25
C VAL A 114 -8.92 0.24 -6.51
N PHE A 115 -8.05 -0.27 -5.65
CA PHE A 115 -6.94 0.48 -5.08
C PHE A 115 -5.68 0.04 -5.77
N PHE A 116 -5.05 0.91 -6.54
CA PHE A 116 -3.82 0.60 -7.26
C PHE A 116 -2.80 1.71 -7.00
N PRO A 117 -1.51 1.39 -6.78
CA PRO A 117 -0.49 2.40 -6.58
C PRO A 117 -0.48 3.42 -7.71
N SER A 118 -0.24 4.68 -7.37
CA SER A 118 -0.02 5.77 -8.31
C SER A 118 1.35 6.37 -8.05
N MET A 119 1.91 7.16 -8.98
CA MET A 119 3.14 7.88 -8.71
C MET A 119 3.04 8.69 -7.42
N THR A 120 1.96 9.45 -7.26
CA THR A 120 1.69 10.26 -6.07
C THR A 120 1.69 9.44 -4.79
N SER A 121 0.99 8.29 -4.75
CA SER A 121 0.91 7.47 -3.54
C SER A 121 2.25 6.79 -3.20
N LEU A 122 3.04 6.43 -4.21
CA LEU A 122 4.39 5.88 -4.02
C LEU A 122 5.36 6.97 -3.56
N GLU A 123 5.34 8.15 -4.17
CA GLU A 123 6.14 9.31 -3.77
C GLU A 123 5.91 9.67 -2.31
N TYR A 124 4.67 9.76 -1.84
CA TYR A 124 4.40 10.01 -0.41
C TYR A 124 5.03 8.98 0.52
N ARG A 125 5.02 7.69 0.15
CA ARG A 125 5.62 6.62 0.96
C ARG A 125 7.14 6.62 0.87
N ILE A 126 7.71 6.95 -0.29
CA ILE A 126 9.16 7.09 -0.48
C ILE A 126 9.68 8.31 0.28
N GLU A 127 8.98 9.44 0.24
CA GLU A 127 9.31 10.64 1.02
C GLU A 127 9.25 10.36 2.53
N LEU A 128 8.26 9.60 2.99
CA LEU A 128 8.23 9.12 4.37
C LEU A 128 9.47 8.27 4.69
N ALA A 129 9.86 7.35 3.81
CA ALA A 129 11.08 6.56 4.02
C ALA A 129 12.34 7.43 4.09
N ARG A 130 12.44 8.47 3.25
CA ARG A 130 13.52 9.48 3.29
C ARG A 130 13.51 10.26 4.60
N GLU A 131 12.34 10.74 5.04
CA GLU A 131 12.15 11.46 6.30
C GLU A 131 12.63 10.63 7.50
N LEU A 132 12.26 9.34 7.53
CA LEU A 132 12.61 8.42 8.61
C LEU A 132 14.04 7.86 8.50
N GLY A 133 14.71 8.04 7.36
CA GLY A 133 16.05 7.53 7.11
C GLY A 133 16.12 6.01 6.99
N VAL A 134 15.08 5.41 6.41
CA VAL A 134 14.89 3.95 6.24
C VAL A 134 14.87 3.55 4.77
N GLY A 135 15.09 2.27 4.48
CA GLY A 135 14.96 1.72 3.13
C GLY A 135 13.50 1.48 2.72
N VAL A 136 13.29 1.10 1.46
CA VAL A 136 12.01 0.59 0.95
C VAL A 136 12.17 -0.84 0.42
N GLY A 137 11.20 -1.70 0.70
CA GLY A 137 11.07 -3.02 0.09
C GLY A 137 9.86 -3.04 -0.85
N ILE A 138 9.97 -3.71 -1.99
CA ILE A 138 8.91 -3.73 -3.02
C ILE A 138 8.36 -5.14 -3.15
N TRP A 139 7.03 -5.26 -3.23
CA TRP A 139 6.32 -6.50 -3.53
C TRP A 139 5.35 -6.30 -4.71
N ASP A 140 5.60 -6.83 -5.90
CA ASP A 140 6.87 -7.28 -6.47
C ASP A 140 7.16 -6.59 -7.81
N TYR A 141 8.43 -6.62 -8.23
CA TYR A 141 8.82 -6.10 -9.54
C TYR A 141 8.09 -6.83 -10.68
N GLY A 142 7.58 -6.08 -11.67
CA GLY A 142 6.79 -6.61 -12.78
C GLY A 142 5.27 -6.72 -12.52
N GLN A 143 4.80 -6.48 -11.29
CA GLN A 143 3.36 -6.40 -10.99
C GLN A 143 2.77 -5.01 -11.29
N GLY A 144 3.59 -3.97 -11.13
CA GLY A 144 3.20 -2.57 -11.31
C GLY A 144 3.31 -2.05 -12.74
N LEU A 145 3.38 -0.74 -12.85
CA LEU A 145 3.58 -0.04 -14.13
C LEU A 145 5.07 0.28 -14.30
N ASP A 146 5.58 0.15 -15.53
CA ASP A 146 7.02 0.27 -15.83
C ASP A 146 7.63 1.58 -15.30
N TYR A 147 6.86 2.67 -15.35
CA TYR A 147 7.32 3.99 -14.91
C TYR A 147 7.44 4.14 -13.38
N PHE A 148 6.97 3.18 -12.57
CA PHE A 148 7.18 3.21 -11.12
C PHE A 148 8.66 3.11 -10.75
N ALA A 149 9.46 2.42 -11.56
CA ALA A 149 10.90 2.31 -11.34
C ALA A 149 11.63 3.66 -11.45
N ASN A 150 11.04 4.66 -12.12
CA ASN A 150 11.63 6.00 -12.24
C ASN A 150 11.61 6.79 -10.92
N LEU A 151 10.87 6.33 -9.90
CA LEU A 151 10.79 6.96 -8.58
C LEU A 151 11.92 6.53 -7.63
N LEU A 152 12.66 5.48 -7.98
CA LEU A 152 13.70 4.84 -7.17
C LEU A 152 15.08 5.35 -7.59
#